data_AF-A0A6C0LDY3-F1
#
_entry.id   AF-A0A6C0LDY3-F1
#
_cell.length_a   1.000
_cell.length_b   1.000
_cell.length_c   1.000
_cell.angle_alpha   90.00
_cell.angle_beta   90.00
_cell.angle_gamma   90.00
#
_symmetry.space_group_name_H-M   'P 1'
#
loop_
_entity.id
_entity.type
_entity.pdbx_description
1 polymer ?
#
loop_
_entity_poly.entity_id
_entity_poly.type
_entity_poly.pdbx_seq_one_letter_code
_entity_poly.pdbx_strand_id
1 'polypeptide(L)'
;MPSQSAIILKKPEKKDDKFVAKTIEPIKILFTDVKLKSIRRLVDSKGYTITLYIPETINNEGICYMNRLDDTIMKEIVRSSLKWFNKEITQDELIEMYHKSFCSQTKTLSVIFTNTKYPKLVYNNKDVETVDKVIAILRDNNHFKKCIINVEIEYHGIYFYADNTKNKWVVSSIDITDISNDNNNEWINKDDIVDKLSDNIASVNTKMNSRIIEMQRYINELEENRVNINKLFLELKGSSCNNIQEPLNKINQLIGCQESKINKYNLL
;
A
#
# COMPACT_ATOMS: atom_id res chain seq x y z
N MET A 1 8.35 10.62 -20.88
CA MET A 1 7.80 11.82 -20.22
C MET A 1 7.80 11.58 -18.72
N PRO A 2 8.35 12.48 -17.88
CA PRO A 2 8.30 12.28 -16.44
C PRO A 2 6.84 12.47 -16.00
N SER A 3 6.24 11.42 -15.44
CA SER A 3 4.91 11.52 -14.82
C SER A 3 5.00 12.55 -13.71
N GLN A 4 4.27 13.67 -13.84
CA GLN A 4 4.08 14.61 -12.74
C GLN A 4 3.54 13.81 -11.56
N SER A 5 4.35 13.68 -10.51
CA SER A 5 3.91 13.13 -9.24
C SER A 5 2.76 14.00 -8.74
N ALA A 6 1.58 13.38 -8.57
CA ALA A 6 0.40 14.05 -8.06
C ALA A 6 0.76 14.73 -6.72
N ILE A 7 0.42 16.01 -6.60
CA ILE A 7 0.55 16.76 -5.34
C ILE A 7 -0.48 16.16 -4.38
N ILE A 8 -0.05 15.73 -3.19
CA ILE A 8 -0.92 15.12 -2.19
C ILE A 8 -1.20 16.11 -1.06
N LEU A 9 -0.28 17.05 -0.79
CA LEU A 9 -0.36 17.97 0.34
C LEU A 9 -0.69 19.41 -0.08
N LYS A 10 -1.45 20.08 0.78
CA LYS A 10 -1.60 21.53 0.76
C LYS A 10 -0.35 22.18 1.34
N LYS A 11 -0.12 23.47 1.02
CA LYS A 11 0.96 24.25 1.62
C LYS A 11 0.85 24.19 3.17
N PRO A 12 1.96 23.95 3.90
CA PRO A 12 1.94 23.95 5.35
C PRO A 12 1.46 25.29 5.93
N GLU A 13 0.60 25.22 6.94
CA GLU A 13 0.12 26.36 7.72
C GLU A 13 0.73 26.33 9.11
N LYS A 14 1.19 27.48 9.63
CA LYS A 14 1.69 27.58 11.00
C LYS A 14 0.53 27.48 11.98
N LYS A 15 0.67 26.61 12.99
CA LYS A 15 -0.27 26.46 14.11
C LYS A 15 0.51 26.31 15.40
N ASP A 16 0.45 27.32 16.26
CA ASP A 16 1.23 27.39 17.49
C ASP A 16 2.74 27.21 17.20
N ASP A 17 3.34 26.15 17.74
CA ASP A 17 4.72 25.74 17.72
C ASP A 17 5.11 24.82 16.53
N LYS A 18 4.19 24.60 15.59
CA LYS A 18 4.36 23.61 14.50
C LYS A 18 3.78 24.09 13.18
N PHE A 19 4.19 23.44 12.09
CA PHE A 19 3.54 23.59 10.79
C PHE A 19 2.73 22.34 10.45
N VAL A 20 1.60 22.53 9.78
CA VAL A 20 0.70 21.43 9.41
C VAL A 20 0.36 21.53 7.93
N ALA A 21 0.70 20.49 7.17
CA ALA A 21 0.22 20.31 5.80
C ALA A 21 -0.85 19.22 5.77
N LYS A 22 -2.08 19.61 5.40
CA LYS A 22 -3.20 18.70 5.22
C LYS A 22 -3.18 18.08 3.82
N THR A 23 -3.86 16.96 3.66
CA THR A 23 -4.08 16.41 2.32
C THR A 23 -5.01 17.28 1.49
N ILE A 24 -4.89 17.14 0.17
CA ILE A 24 -5.85 17.70 -0.78
C ILE A 24 -7.14 16.87 -0.76
N GLU A 25 -7.01 15.55 -0.81
CA GLU A 25 -8.12 14.59 -0.78
C GLU A 25 -8.09 13.73 0.49
N PRO A 26 -9.25 13.25 0.98
CA PRO A 26 -9.28 12.34 2.12
C PRO A 26 -8.64 11.01 1.75
N ILE A 27 -7.70 10.54 2.57
CA ILE A 27 -7.04 9.24 2.40
C ILE A 27 -7.43 8.36 3.57
N LYS A 28 -8.03 7.20 3.29
CA LYS A 28 -8.50 6.25 4.29
C LYS A 28 -7.88 4.87 4.08
N ILE A 29 -7.62 4.17 5.18
CA ILE A 29 -7.09 2.81 5.19
C ILE A 29 -7.89 2.01 6.21
N LEU A 30 -8.38 0.83 5.79
CA LEU A 30 -9.02 -0.13 6.67
C LEU A 30 -8.00 -1.17 7.14
N PHE A 31 -7.99 -1.43 8.43
CA PHE A 31 -7.27 -2.54 9.04
C PHE A 31 -8.24 -3.46 9.76
N THR A 32 -8.06 -4.77 9.57
CA THR A 32 -8.90 -5.80 10.18
C THR A 32 -8.13 -6.59 11.22
N ASP A 33 -8.82 -7.05 12.26
CA ASP A 33 -8.25 -7.86 13.35
C ASP A 33 -6.95 -7.26 13.92
N VAL A 34 -6.99 -5.97 14.23
CA VAL A 34 -5.89 -5.28 14.91
C VAL A 34 -5.95 -5.54 16.41
N LYS A 35 -4.78 -5.51 17.06
CA LYS A 35 -4.69 -5.65 18.52
C LYS A 35 -4.32 -4.33 19.16
N LEU A 36 -5.07 -3.92 20.18
CA LEU A 36 -4.74 -2.74 20.95
C LEU A 36 -3.53 -3.02 21.85
N LYS A 37 -2.44 -2.27 21.66
CA LYS A 37 -1.21 -2.38 22.47
C LYS A 37 -1.17 -1.38 23.61
N SER A 38 -1.61 -0.14 23.37
CA SER A 38 -1.65 0.88 24.42
C SER A 38 -2.70 1.95 24.14
N ILE A 39 -3.23 2.55 25.21
CA ILE A 39 -4.12 3.70 25.17
C ILE A 39 -3.54 4.78 26.07
N ARG A 40 -3.19 5.93 25.51
CA ARG A 40 -2.71 7.11 26.26
C ARG A 40 -3.68 8.26 26.06
N ARG A 41 -4.01 8.98 27.13
CA ARG A 41 -4.83 10.19 27.00
C ARG A 41 -4.00 11.30 26.35
N LEU A 42 -4.61 12.10 25.47
CA LEU A 42 -3.97 13.31 24.94
C LEU A 42 -3.80 14.34 26.05
N VAL A 43 -2.78 15.19 25.94
CA VAL A 43 -2.42 16.19 26.96
C VAL A 43 -3.56 17.20 27.21
N ASP A 44 -4.31 17.54 26.18
CA ASP A 44 -5.48 18.42 26.26
C ASP A 44 -6.76 17.72 26.75
N SER A 45 -6.68 16.42 27.07
CA SER A 45 -7.80 15.57 27.45
C SER A 45 -8.93 15.44 26.41
N LYS A 46 -8.71 15.86 25.15
CA LYS A 46 -9.73 15.84 24.06
C LYS A 46 -9.75 14.54 23.25
N GLY A 47 -9.21 13.47 23.82
CA GLY A 47 -9.19 12.15 23.21
C GLY A 47 -7.98 11.34 23.64
N TYR A 48 -7.62 10.37 22.80
CA TYR A 48 -6.59 9.38 23.09
C TYR A 48 -5.64 9.21 21.90
N THR A 49 -4.40 8.86 22.20
CA THR A 49 -3.50 8.18 21.26
C THR A 49 -3.59 6.70 21.55
N ILE A 50 -3.99 5.91 20.57
CA ILE A 50 -4.00 4.45 20.65
C ILE A 50 -2.90 3.88 19.77
N THR A 51 -2.19 2.88 20.31
CA THR A 51 -1.20 2.10 19.55
C THR A 51 -1.82 0.78 19.16
N LEU A 52 -1.86 0.53 17.86
CA LEU A 52 -2.42 -0.66 17.26
C LEU A 52 -1.27 -1.56 16.80
N TYR A 53 -1.33 -2.84 17.11
CA TYR A 53 -0.55 -3.88 16.45
C TYR A 53 -1.34 -4.36 15.24
N ILE A 54 -0.70 -4.37 14.07
CA ILE A 54 -1.33 -4.70 12.80
C ILE A 54 -0.70 -6.01 12.28
N PRO A 55 -1.45 -7.13 12.27
CA PRO A 55 -0.95 -8.37 11.71
C PRO A 55 -0.74 -8.24 10.20
N GLU A 56 0.51 -8.41 9.74
CA GLU A 56 0.88 -8.30 8.32
C GLU A 56 0.19 -9.34 7.43
N THR A 57 -0.11 -10.53 7.96
CA THR A 57 -0.69 -11.65 7.21
C THR A 57 -2.01 -11.32 6.53
N ILE A 58 -2.80 -10.41 7.11
CA ILE A 58 -4.12 -10.01 6.63
C ILE A 58 -4.18 -8.54 6.20
N ASN A 59 -3.25 -7.70 6.67
CA ASN A 59 -3.26 -6.25 6.44
C ASN A 59 -2.11 -5.77 5.52
N ASN A 60 -1.44 -6.69 4.82
CA ASN A 60 -0.26 -6.34 4.01
C ASN A 60 -0.54 -5.23 2.99
N GLU A 61 -1.70 -5.25 2.33
CA GLU A 61 -2.06 -4.21 1.35
C GLU A 61 -2.12 -2.81 1.98
N GLY A 62 -2.81 -2.67 3.12
CA GLY A 62 -2.89 -1.39 3.85
C GLY A 62 -1.53 -0.92 4.35
N ILE A 63 -0.67 -1.83 4.81
CA ILE A 63 0.70 -1.53 5.23
C ILE A 63 1.55 -1.07 4.04
N CYS A 64 1.49 -1.78 2.90
CA CYS A 64 2.19 -1.40 1.68
C CYS A 64 1.74 -0.04 1.16
N TYR A 65 0.43 0.24 1.17
CA TYR A 65 -0.12 1.52 0.76
C TYR A 65 0.37 2.65 1.67
N MET A 66 0.38 2.45 2.99
CA MET A 66 0.90 3.40 3.96
C MET A 66 2.39 3.72 3.75
N ASN A 67 3.22 2.69 3.54
CA ASN A 67 4.65 2.89 3.27
C ASN A 67 4.88 3.69 1.97
N ARG A 68 4.11 3.40 0.91
CA ARG A 68 4.18 4.18 -0.35
C ARG A 68 3.72 5.62 -0.15
N LEU A 69 2.72 5.85 0.68
CA LEU A 69 2.25 7.18 1.02
C LEU A 69 3.34 7.97 1.76
N ASP A 70 3.98 7.37 2.77
CA ASP A 70 5.11 7.98 3.48
C ASP A 70 6.23 8.38 2.51
N ASP A 71 6.65 7.46 1.63
CA ASP A 71 7.70 7.74 0.64
C ASP A 71 7.31 8.85 -0.35
N THR A 72 6.02 8.92 -0.73
CA THR A 72 5.51 9.96 -1.63
C THR A 72 5.48 11.32 -0.95
N ILE A 73 5.05 11.36 0.32
CA ILE A 73 5.05 12.57 1.14
C ILE A 73 6.47 13.09 1.33
N MET A 74 7.44 12.21 1.63
CA MET A 74 8.85 12.60 1.78
C MET A 74 9.39 13.26 0.50
N LYS A 75 9.14 12.65 -0.66
CA LYS A 75 9.52 13.21 -1.97
C LYS A 75 8.86 14.58 -2.21
N GLU A 76 7.61 14.74 -1.81
CA GLU A 76 6.89 16.00 -1.96
C GLU A 76 7.48 17.10 -1.06
N ILE A 77 7.86 16.77 0.18
CA ILE A 77 8.54 17.69 1.09
C ILE A 77 9.84 18.17 0.49
N VAL A 78 10.73 17.27 0.07
CA VAL A 78 12.03 17.64 -0.52
C VAL A 78 11.84 18.54 -1.74
N ARG A 79 10.89 18.19 -2.62
CA ARG A 79 10.59 19.00 -3.82
C ARG A 79 10.01 20.38 -3.50
N SER A 80 9.26 20.49 -2.40
CA SER A 80 8.48 21.70 -2.08
C SER A 80 9.10 22.55 -0.98
N SER A 81 10.16 22.08 -0.31
CA SER A 81 10.69 22.67 0.91
C SER A 81 11.15 24.11 0.71
N LEU A 82 11.84 24.41 -0.40
CA LEU A 82 12.29 25.77 -0.73
C LEU A 82 11.08 26.72 -0.83
N LYS A 83 9.98 26.28 -1.43
CA LYS A 83 8.75 27.07 -1.56
C LYS A 83 7.97 27.17 -0.24
N TRP A 84 7.98 26.12 0.57
CA TRP A 84 7.19 26.06 1.80
C TRP A 84 7.87 26.79 2.96
N PHE A 85 9.19 26.68 3.07
CA PHE A 85 9.97 27.10 4.24
C PHE A 85 11.09 28.09 3.90
N ASN A 86 11.26 28.47 2.63
CA ASN A 86 12.39 29.28 2.16
C ASN A 86 13.74 28.64 2.53
N LYS A 87 13.77 27.31 2.59
CA LYS A 87 14.94 26.50 2.94
C LYS A 87 14.88 25.17 2.19
N GLU A 88 15.99 24.76 1.60
CA GLU A 88 16.12 23.41 1.04
C GLU A 88 16.25 22.40 2.17
N ILE A 89 15.47 21.32 2.09
CA ILE A 89 15.54 20.16 2.97
C ILE A 89 15.98 19.01 2.09
N THR A 90 17.15 18.46 2.37
CA THR A 90 17.68 17.31 1.65
C THR A 90 16.98 16.02 2.06
N GLN A 91 17.10 14.99 1.22
CA GLN A 91 16.53 13.68 1.51
C GLN A 91 17.12 13.08 2.80
N ASP A 92 18.42 13.26 3.04
CA ASP A 92 19.12 12.70 4.20
C ASP A 92 18.68 13.39 5.50
N GLU A 93 18.62 14.73 5.51
CA GLU A 93 18.07 15.50 6.64
C GLU A 93 16.63 15.08 6.95
N LEU A 94 15.81 14.85 5.92
CA LEU A 94 14.42 14.44 6.11
C LEU A 94 14.33 13.03 6.69
N ILE A 95 15.15 12.08 6.23
CA ILE A 95 15.15 10.70 6.75
C ILE A 95 15.42 10.68 8.25
N GLU A 96 16.32 11.52 8.76
CA GLU A 96 16.64 11.58 10.19
C GLU A 96 15.48 12.12 11.03
N MET A 97 14.70 13.07 10.50
CA MET A 97 13.61 13.72 11.24
C MET A 97 12.25 13.02 11.05
N TYR A 98 12.09 12.26 9.96
CA TYR A 98 10.80 11.73 9.54
C TYR A 98 10.45 10.43 10.28
N HIS A 99 9.35 10.47 11.02
CA HIS A 99 8.79 9.29 11.64
C HIS A 99 7.80 8.64 10.70
N LYS A 100 8.15 7.44 10.22
CA LYS A 100 7.24 6.60 9.44
C LYS A 100 5.96 6.31 10.19
N SER A 101 4.87 6.23 9.45
CA SER A 101 3.54 5.95 9.99
C SER A 101 3.50 4.54 10.62
N PHE A 102 3.99 3.53 9.90
CA PHE A 102 4.05 2.16 10.36
C PHE A 102 5.46 1.79 10.84
N CYS A 103 5.56 1.25 12.05
CA CYS A 103 6.82 0.73 12.59
C CYS A 103 6.93 -0.76 12.28
N SER A 104 7.76 -1.12 11.29
CA SER A 104 7.97 -2.51 10.87
C SER A 104 8.56 -3.41 11.97
N GLN A 105 9.42 -2.88 12.83
CA GLN A 105 10.04 -3.66 13.92
C GLN A 105 9.02 -4.12 14.96
N THR A 106 8.13 -3.22 15.38
CA THR A 106 7.12 -3.51 16.41
C THR A 106 5.79 -3.96 15.81
N LYS A 107 5.65 -3.84 14.48
CA LYS A 107 4.40 -4.02 13.71
C LYS A 107 3.27 -3.16 14.25
N THR A 108 3.58 -1.91 14.61
CA THR A 108 2.62 -1.00 15.22
C THR A 108 2.40 0.28 14.45
N LEU A 109 1.23 0.87 14.68
CA LEU A 109 0.81 2.17 14.21
C LEU A 109 0.20 2.94 15.38
N SER A 110 0.53 4.23 15.51
CA SER A 110 -0.12 5.12 16.48
C SER A 110 -1.14 6.00 15.78
N VAL A 111 -2.37 6.00 16.30
CA VAL A 111 -3.48 6.78 15.74
C VAL A 111 -4.18 7.59 16.83
N ILE A 112 -4.75 8.72 16.43
CA ILE A 112 -5.53 9.59 17.31
C ILE A 112 -6.99 9.14 17.29
N PHE A 113 -7.59 9.02 18.47
CA PHE A 113 -8.97 8.61 18.63
C PHE A 113 -9.73 9.67 19.46
N THR A 114 -10.67 10.35 18.83
CA THR A 114 -11.34 11.55 19.37
C THR A 114 -12.72 11.71 18.77
N ASN A 115 -13.63 12.36 19.50
CA ASN A 115 -15.00 12.61 19.03
C ASN A 115 -15.08 13.71 17.94
N THR A 116 -13.99 14.45 17.70
CA THR A 116 -13.99 15.66 16.84
C THR A 116 -14.31 15.43 15.36
N LYS A 117 -14.24 14.18 14.87
CA LYS A 117 -14.65 13.81 13.51
C LYS A 117 -15.86 12.86 13.47
N TYR A 118 -16.57 12.70 14.59
CA TYR A 118 -17.70 11.78 14.73
C TYR A 118 -17.38 10.40 14.13
N PRO A 119 -16.33 9.72 14.63
CA PRO A 119 -16.00 8.39 14.13
C PRO A 119 -17.21 7.47 14.28
N LYS A 120 -17.41 6.55 13.33
CA LYS A 120 -18.40 5.48 13.51
C LYS A 120 -17.89 4.52 14.58
N LEU A 121 -18.64 4.33 15.66
CA LEU A 121 -18.24 3.49 16.78
C LEU A 121 -19.22 2.34 16.92
N VAL A 122 -18.75 1.11 16.74
CA VAL A 122 -19.57 -0.09 16.87
C VAL A 122 -18.94 -1.03 17.89
N TYR A 123 -19.76 -1.55 18.80
CA TYR A 123 -19.37 -2.61 19.74
C TYR A 123 -20.46 -3.69 19.75
N ASN A 124 -20.10 -4.94 19.42
CA ASN A 124 -21.03 -6.07 19.27
C ASN A 124 -22.28 -5.72 18.43
N ASN A 125 -22.05 -5.14 17.24
CA ASN A 125 -23.09 -4.70 16.30
C ASN A 125 -24.04 -3.61 16.84
N LYS A 126 -23.67 -2.92 17.92
CA LYS A 126 -24.42 -1.79 18.46
C LYS A 126 -23.60 -0.51 18.37
N ASP A 127 -24.25 0.57 17.96
CA ASP A 127 -23.62 1.87 17.95
C ASP A 127 -23.26 2.33 19.36
N VAL A 128 -22.08 2.92 19.52
CA VAL A 128 -21.60 3.52 20.76
C VAL A 128 -21.53 5.03 20.57
N GLU A 129 -22.01 5.78 21.54
CA GLU A 129 -22.14 7.24 21.40
C GLU A 129 -20.81 8.00 21.43
N THR A 130 -19.83 7.53 22.21
CA THR A 130 -18.60 8.30 22.46
C THR A 130 -17.35 7.43 22.52
N VAL A 131 -16.24 8.05 22.12
CA VAL A 131 -14.89 7.50 22.24
C VAL A 131 -14.55 7.12 23.68
N ASP A 132 -14.94 7.94 24.66
CA ASP A 132 -14.68 7.67 26.07
C ASP A 132 -15.39 6.40 26.55
N LYS A 133 -16.63 6.15 26.10
CA LYS A 133 -17.35 4.89 26.37
C LYS A 133 -16.63 3.69 25.78
N VAL A 134 -16.18 3.78 24.52
CA VAL A 134 -15.38 2.73 23.87
C VAL A 134 -14.10 2.44 24.65
N ILE A 135 -13.36 3.47 25.05
CA ILE A 135 -12.12 3.30 25.82
C ILE A 135 -12.39 2.71 27.20
N ALA A 136 -13.48 3.09 27.86
CA ALA A 136 -13.88 2.50 29.14
C ALA A 136 -14.13 0.99 29.01
N ILE A 137 -14.90 0.57 28.00
CA ILE A 137 -15.16 -0.84 27.67
C ILE A 137 -13.85 -1.59 27.43
N LEU A 138 -12.97 -1.03 26.59
CA LEU A 138 -11.70 -1.67 26.25
C LEU A 138 -10.76 -1.81 27.46
N ARG A 139 -10.74 -0.83 28.38
CA ARG A 139 -9.88 -0.84 29.56
C ARG A 139 -10.38 -1.73 30.69
N ASP A 140 -11.69 -1.90 30.81
CA ASP A 140 -12.27 -2.71 31.89
C ASP A 140 -11.66 -4.11 31.90
N ASN A 141 -11.05 -4.53 33.01
CA ASN A 141 -10.35 -5.82 33.14
C ASN A 141 -9.41 -6.23 31.97
N ASN A 142 -8.79 -5.26 31.28
CA ASN A 142 -8.00 -5.48 30.05
C ASN A 142 -8.79 -6.17 28.91
N HIS A 143 -10.08 -5.85 28.76
CA HIS A 143 -11.00 -6.47 27.80
C HIS A 143 -10.51 -6.39 26.36
N PHE A 144 -9.74 -5.37 26.01
CA PHE A 144 -9.13 -5.21 24.69
C PHE A 144 -8.31 -6.43 24.20
N LYS A 145 -7.85 -7.31 25.11
CA LYS A 145 -7.16 -8.57 24.75
C LYS A 145 -8.12 -9.66 24.26
N LYS A 146 -9.41 -9.54 24.57
CA LYS A 146 -10.50 -10.45 24.24
C LYS A 146 -11.46 -9.81 23.21
N CYS A 147 -10.94 -8.95 22.35
CA CYS A 147 -11.73 -8.33 21.30
C CYS A 147 -11.03 -8.49 19.96
N ILE A 148 -11.83 -8.71 18.92
CA ILE A 148 -11.44 -8.51 17.53
C ILE A 148 -11.78 -7.05 17.20
N ILE A 149 -10.80 -6.30 16.68
CA ILE A 149 -10.98 -4.88 16.40
C ILE A 149 -10.71 -4.65 14.91
N ASN A 150 -11.68 -4.08 14.22
CA ASN A 150 -11.51 -3.53 12.88
C ASN A 150 -11.49 -2.00 12.99
N VAL A 151 -10.59 -1.35 12.27
CA VAL A 151 -10.38 0.09 12.36
C VAL A 151 -10.17 0.70 10.98
N GLU A 152 -10.99 1.69 10.65
CA GLU A 152 -10.72 2.60 9.55
C GLU A 152 -9.98 3.82 10.11
N ILE A 153 -8.87 4.17 9.47
CA ILE A 153 -8.09 5.35 9.80
C ILE A 153 -8.10 6.30 8.62
N GLU A 154 -8.09 7.59 8.93
CA GLU A 154 -8.03 8.68 7.95
C GLU A 154 -6.75 9.47 8.17
N TYR A 155 -6.03 9.71 7.09
CA TYR A 155 -4.84 10.56 7.10
C TYR A 155 -5.25 12.01 7.30
N HIS A 156 -4.78 12.61 8.39
CA HIS A 156 -5.11 13.99 8.73
C HIS A 156 -4.14 15.00 8.12
N GLY A 157 -2.90 14.57 7.86
CA GLY A 157 -1.82 15.39 7.34
C GLY A 157 -0.50 15.16 8.06
N ILE A 158 0.52 15.88 7.61
CA ILE A 158 1.87 15.84 8.16
C ILE A 158 2.12 17.06 9.04
N TYR A 159 2.79 16.80 10.15
CA TYR A 159 3.08 17.78 11.18
C TYR A 159 4.60 17.94 11.30
N PHE A 160 5.07 19.17 11.15
CA PHE A 160 6.46 19.55 11.29
C PHE A 160 6.65 20.22 12.65
N TYR A 161 7.32 19.51 13.56
CA TYR A 161 7.77 20.01 14.84
C TYR A 161 9.22 20.49 14.73
N ALA A 162 9.74 21.11 15.78
CA ALA A 162 11.13 21.58 15.81
C ALA A 162 12.14 20.43 15.70
N ASP A 163 11.79 19.26 16.26
CA ASP A 163 12.67 18.10 16.46
C ASP A 163 12.27 16.89 15.61
N ASN A 164 11.04 16.82 15.13
CA ASN A 164 10.56 15.69 14.33
C ASN A 164 9.48 16.10 13.32
N THR A 165 9.34 15.28 12.28
CA THR A 165 8.25 15.38 11.32
C THR A 165 7.49 14.05 11.31
N LYS A 166 6.15 14.10 11.40
CA LYS A 166 5.35 12.87 11.41
C LYS A 166 3.98 13.02 10.79
N ASN A 167 3.54 11.94 10.17
CA ASN A 167 2.17 11.77 9.71
C ASN A 167 1.23 11.57 10.90
N LYS A 168 0.05 12.19 10.82
CA LYS A 168 -1.02 11.97 11.78
C LYS A 168 -2.19 11.26 11.14
N TRP A 169 -2.59 10.19 11.81
CA TRP A 169 -3.72 9.35 11.47
C TRP A 169 -4.77 9.49 12.55
N VAL A 170 -6.03 9.58 12.14
CA VAL A 170 -7.18 9.69 13.04
C VAL A 170 -8.11 8.52 12.75
N VAL A 171 -8.65 7.89 13.79
CA VAL A 171 -9.68 6.85 13.62
C VAL A 171 -10.94 7.50 13.05
N SER A 172 -11.42 7.01 11.90
CA SER A 172 -12.69 7.41 11.28
C SER A 172 -13.80 6.39 11.54
N SER A 173 -13.45 5.12 11.76
CA SER A 173 -14.39 4.09 12.20
C SER A 173 -13.67 3.07 13.07
N ILE A 174 -14.35 2.56 14.09
CA ILE A 174 -13.89 1.40 14.87
C ILE A 174 -15.08 0.46 15.10
N ASP A 175 -14.84 -0.81 14.86
CA ASP A 175 -15.78 -1.90 15.09
C ASP A 175 -15.11 -2.94 15.97
N ILE A 176 -15.74 -3.22 17.11
CA ILE A 176 -15.19 -4.05 18.17
C ILE A 176 -16.15 -5.20 18.40
N THR A 177 -15.65 -6.40 18.24
CA THR A 177 -16.37 -7.64 18.53
C THR A 177 -15.74 -8.31 19.74
N ASP A 178 -16.52 -8.49 20.79
CA ASP A 178 -16.10 -9.10 22.05
C ASP A 178 -16.20 -10.62 21.98
N ILE A 179 -15.07 -11.29 22.16
CA ILE A 179 -14.94 -12.76 22.12
C ILE A 179 -14.78 -13.37 23.52
N SER A 180 -15.04 -12.60 24.58
CA SER A 180 -14.78 -13.01 25.97
C SER A 180 -15.71 -14.12 26.51
N ASN A 181 -16.89 -14.30 25.92
CA ASN A 181 -17.87 -15.33 26.27
C ASN A 181 -17.90 -16.53 25.30
N ASP A 182 -17.02 -16.55 24.30
CA ASP A 182 -16.97 -17.63 23.31
C ASP A 182 -16.14 -18.81 23.81
N ASN A 183 -16.74 -19.61 24.68
CA ASN A 183 -16.41 -21.05 24.76
C ASN A 183 -17.07 -21.85 23.62
N ASN A 184 -17.85 -21.19 22.75
CA ASN A 184 -18.38 -21.78 21.53
C ASN A 184 -17.52 -21.35 20.34
N ASN A 185 -16.87 -22.34 19.71
CA ASN A 185 -16.12 -22.23 18.45
C ASN A 185 -17.00 -21.82 17.24
N GLU A 186 -18.05 -21.01 17.41
CA GLU A 186 -19.05 -20.70 16.38
C GLU A 186 -18.69 -19.48 15.51
N TRP A 187 -17.74 -18.63 15.91
CA TRP A 187 -17.38 -17.42 15.15
C TRP A 187 -16.19 -17.55 14.20
N ILE A 188 -15.30 -18.52 14.42
CA ILE A 188 -14.38 -18.94 13.38
C ILE A 188 -15.10 -20.06 12.63
N ASN A 189 -16.00 -19.66 11.73
CA ASN A 189 -16.47 -20.60 10.73
C ASN A 189 -15.27 -20.93 9.86
N LYS A 190 -14.59 -22.03 10.22
CA LYS A 190 -13.44 -22.56 9.50
C LYS A 190 -13.75 -22.63 8.01
N ASP A 191 -15.00 -22.92 7.66
CA ASP A 191 -15.44 -23.02 6.28
C ASP A 191 -15.39 -21.66 5.59
N ASP A 192 -15.84 -20.56 6.21
CA ASP A 192 -15.73 -19.21 5.64
C ASP A 192 -14.26 -18.77 5.43
N ILE A 193 -13.37 -19.13 6.36
CA ILE A 193 -11.93 -18.84 6.22
C ILE A 193 -11.33 -19.68 5.09
N VAL A 194 -11.69 -20.96 5.02
CA VAL A 194 -11.24 -21.89 3.97
C VAL A 194 -11.75 -21.42 2.61
N ASP A 195 -13.00 -20.97 2.51
CA ASP A 195 -13.60 -20.47 1.28
C ASP A 195 -12.88 -19.21 0.80
N LYS A 196 -12.65 -18.23 1.68
CA LYS A 196 -11.92 -17.01 1.33
C LYS A 196 -10.47 -17.27 0.95
N LEU A 197 -9.82 -18.23 1.59
CA LEU A 197 -8.48 -18.70 1.19
C LEU A 197 -8.52 -19.39 -0.17
N SER A 198 -9.54 -20.22 -0.41
CA SER A 198 -9.76 -20.91 -1.68
C SER A 198 -9.94 -19.91 -2.83
N ASP A 199 -10.73 -18.86 -2.63
CA ASP A 199 -10.92 -17.77 -3.59
C ASP A 199 -9.63 -17.02 -3.89
N ASN A 200 -8.83 -16.73 -2.86
CA ASN A 200 -7.53 -16.08 -3.02
C ASN A 200 -6.55 -16.97 -3.80
N ILE A 201 -6.49 -18.27 -3.47
CA ILE A 201 -5.68 -19.25 -4.18
C ILE A 201 -6.14 -19.36 -5.63
N ALA A 202 -7.45 -19.41 -5.89
CA ALA A 202 -8.02 -19.45 -7.23
C ALA A 202 -7.63 -18.20 -8.02
N SER A 203 -7.77 -17.00 -7.45
CA SER A 203 -7.38 -15.73 -8.08
C SER A 203 -5.90 -15.69 -8.45
N VAL A 204 -5.03 -16.14 -7.54
CA VAL A 204 -3.59 -16.24 -7.76
C VAL A 204 -3.27 -17.26 -8.87
N ASN A 205 -3.92 -18.43 -8.85
CA ASN A 205 -3.77 -19.43 -9.89
C ASN A 205 -4.23 -18.92 -11.26
N THR A 206 -5.33 -18.18 -11.33
CA THR A 206 -5.80 -17.54 -12.58
C THR A 206 -4.78 -16.53 -13.11
N LYS A 207 -4.19 -15.69 -12.24
CA LYS A 207 -3.13 -14.75 -12.62
C LYS A 207 -1.88 -15.47 -13.12
N MET A 208 -1.44 -16.51 -12.40
CA MET A 208 -0.30 -17.33 -12.81
C MET A 208 -0.55 -18.01 -14.17
N ASN A 209 -1.69 -18.66 -14.34
CA ASN A 209 -2.05 -19.31 -15.60
C ASN A 209 -2.14 -18.32 -16.76
N SER A 210 -2.71 -17.14 -16.53
CA SER A 210 -2.76 -16.09 -17.55
C SER A 210 -1.35 -15.67 -17.98
N ARG A 211 -0.42 -15.54 -17.02
CA ARG A 211 0.98 -15.22 -17.31
C ARG A 211 1.70 -16.36 -18.05
N ILE A 212 1.43 -17.61 -17.68
CA ILE A 212 1.96 -18.80 -18.36
C ILE A 212 1.49 -18.81 -19.83
N ILE A 213 0.20 -18.59 -20.08
CA ILE A 213 -0.36 -18.54 -21.44
C ILE A 213 0.30 -17.41 -22.26
N GLU A 214 0.50 -16.24 -21.66
CA GLU A 214 1.17 -15.12 -22.33
C GLU A 214 2.62 -15.47 -22.71
N MET A 215 3.36 -16.11 -21.80
CA MET A 215 4.72 -16.57 -22.05
C MET A 215 4.77 -17.67 -23.13
N GLN A 216 3.82 -18.61 -23.12
CA GLN A 216 3.73 -19.64 -24.16
C GLN A 216 3.46 -19.04 -25.54
N ARG A 217 2.55 -18.07 -25.63
CA ARG A 217 2.29 -17.36 -26.90
C ARG A 217 3.56 -16.66 -27.39
N TYR A 218 4.31 -16.04 -26.48
CA TYR A 218 5.59 -15.41 -26.81
C TYR A 218 6.63 -16.43 -27.31
N ILE A 219 6.74 -17.59 -26.65
CA ILE A 219 7.62 -18.69 -27.10
C ILE A 219 7.25 -19.14 -28.52
N ASN A 220 5.96 -19.40 -28.77
CA ASN A 220 5.49 -19.84 -30.09
C ASN A 220 5.81 -18.80 -31.18
N GLU A 221 5.64 -17.52 -30.89
CA GLU A 221 5.97 -16.43 -31.82
C GLU A 221 7.47 -16.38 -32.13
N LEU A 222 8.33 -16.60 -31.12
CA LEU A 222 9.78 -16.66 -31.33
C LEU A 222 10.17 -17.88 -32.18
N GLU A 223 9.55 -19.04 -31.95
CA GLU A 223 9.80 -20.25 -32.73
C GLU A 223 9.35 -20.11 -34.18
N GLU A 224 8.17 -19.53 -34.42
CA GLU A 224 7.66 -19.26 -35.76
C GLU A 224 8.60 -18.33 -36.54
N ASN A 225 9.05 -17.24 -35.91
CA ASN A 225 10.02 -16.33 -36.52
C ASN A 225 11.33 -17.05 -36.85
N ARG A 226 11.83 -17.91 -35.96
CA ARG A 226 13.04 -18.72 -36.19
C ARG A 226 12.87 -19.63 -37.41
N VAL A 227 11.74 -20.32 -37.52
CA VAL A 227 11.43 -21.20 -38.66
C VAL A 227 11.37 -20.38 -39.96
N ASN A 228 10.71 -19.22 -39.94
CA ASN A 228 10.59 -18.34 -41.10
C ASN A 228 11.94 -17.78 -41.57
N ILE A 229 12.80 -17.34 -40.65
CA ILE A 229 14.17 -16.90 -40.95
C ILE A 229 14.95 -18.04 -41.61
N ASN A 230 14.93 -19.23 -41.02
CA ASN A 230 15.65 -20.40 -41.56
C ASN A 230 15.13 -20.81 -42.93
N LYS A 231 13.82 -20.80 -43.14
CA LYS A 231 13.19 -21.11 -44.42
C LYS A 231 13.66 -20.15 -45.51
N LEU A 232 13.55 -18.85 -45.27
CA LEU A 232 13.99 -17.80 -46.22
C LEU A 232 15.49 -17.89 -46.52
N PHE A 233 16.30 -18.21 -45.51
CA PHE A 233 17.73 -18.40 -45.69
C PHE A 233 18.05 -19.63 -46.56
N LEU A 234 17.35 -20.75 -46.37
CA LEU A 234 17.51 -21.94 -47.20
C LEU A 234 17.05 -21.71 -48.64
N GLU A 235 15.93 -21.01 -48.84
CA GLU A 235 15.45 -20.60 -50.17
C GLU A 235 16.47 -19.70 -50.89
N LEU A 236 17.08 -18.75 -50.17
CA LEU A 236 18.15 -17.92 -50.70
C LEU A 236 19.37 -18.75 -51.11
N LYS A 237 19.79 -19.71 -50.28
CA LYS A 237 20.94 -20.58 -50.54
C LYS A 237 20.73 -21.49 -51.75
N GLY A 238 19.49 -21.90 -52.02
CA GLY A 238 19.13 -22.76 -53.15
C GLY A 238 18.80 -22.03 -54.45
N SER A 239 18.70 -20.69 -54.42
CA SER A 239 18.35 -19.88 -55.59
C SER A 239 19.55 -19.66 -56.52
N SER A 240 19.36 -19.84 -57.82
CA SER A 240 20.36 -19.57 -58.87
C SER A 240 20.36 -18.10 -59.34
N CYS A 241 19.60 -17.22 -58.68
CA CYS A 241 19.41 -15.83 -59.07
C CYS A 241 20.50 -14.90 -58.50
N ASN A 242 21.06 -14.03 -59.34
CA ASN A 242 22.10 -13.06 -58.94
C ASN A 242 21.58 -11.89 -58.09
N ASN A 243 20.27 -11.67 -58.02
CA ASN A 243 19.68 -10.60 -57.21
C ASN A 243 19.29 -11.11 -55.81
N ILE A 244 20.28 -11.14 -54.91
CA ILE A 244 20.13 -11.61 -53.53
C ILE A 244 19.78 -10.50 -52.53
N GLN A 245 19.78 -9.24 -52.97
CA GLN A 245 19.75 -8.07 -52.08
C GLN A 245 18.43 -7.93 -51.34
N GLU A 246 17.31 -8.13 -52.03
CA GLU A 246 15.98 -7.99 -51.45
C GLU A 246 15.67 -9.11 -50.43
N PRO A 247 15.92 -10.41 -50.72
CA PRO A 247 15.83 -11.46 -49.70
C PRO A 247 16.76 -11.25 -48.50
N LEU A 248 17.99 -10.80 -48.73
CA LEU A 248 18.96 -10.55 -47.66
C LEU A 248 18.49 -9.42 -46.72
N ASN A 249 17.97 -8.32 -47.28
CA ASN A 249 17.39 -7.23 -46.50
C ASN A 249 16.22 -7.70 -45.65
N LYS A 250 15.35 -8.56 -46.20
CA LYS A 250 14.21 -9.13 -45.49
C LYS A 250 14.64 -10.05 -44.34
N ILE A 251 15.67 -10.88 -44.54
CA ILE A 251 16.24 -11.73 -43.49
C ILE A 251 16.85 -10.87 -42.37
N ASN A 252 17.65 -9.86 -42.72
CA ASN A 252 18.27 -8.95 -41.75
C ASN A 252 17.22 -8.18 -40.91
N GLN A 253 16.14 -7.73 -41.54
CA GLN A 253 15.04 -7.08 -40.83
C GLN A 253 14.38 -8.04 -39.83
N LEU A 254 14.12 -9.30 -40.23
CA LEU A 254 13.52 -10.31 -39.36
C LEU A 254 14.45 -10.66 -38.18
N ILE A 255 15.76 -10.75 -38.40
CA ILE A 255 16.77 -10.96 -37.35
C ILE A 255 16.75 -9.80 -36.36
N GLY A 256 16.82 -8.54 -36.83
CA GLY A 256 16.79 -7.37 -35.95
C GLY A 256 15.48 -7.23 -35.15
N CYS A 257 14.34 -7.59 -35.74
CA CYS A 257 13.07 -7.68 -35.03
C CYS A 257 13.09 -8.77 -33.94
N GLN A 258 13.69 -9.94 -34.22
CA GLN A 258 13.81 -11.02 -33.25
C GLN A 258 14.71 -10.65 -32.08
N GLU A 259 15.87 -10.03 -32.34
CA GLU A 259 16.79 -9.53 -31.30
C GLU A 259 16.11 -8.51 -30.39
N SER A 260 15.33 -7.59 -30.97
CA SER A 260 14.56 -6.60 -30.22
C SER A 260 13.51 -7.24 -29.31
N LYS A 261 12.83 -8.30 -29.77
CA LYS A 261 11.86 -9.05 -28.95
C LYS A 261 12.55 -9.75 -27.78
N ILE A 262 13.65 -10.45 -28.04
CA ILE A 262 14.45 -11.14 -27.02
C ILE A 262 14.92 -10.17 -25.93
N ASN A 263 15.49 -9.02 -26.33
CA ASN A 263 16.02 -8.04 -25.39
C ASN A 263 14.94 -7.36 -24.53
N LYS A 264 13.71 -7.24 -25.05
CA LYS A 264 12.59 -6.64 -24.31
C LYS A 264 12.15 -7.47 -23.09
N TYR A 265 12.37 -8.79 -23.11
CA TYR A 265 12.00 -9.69 -22.02
C TYR A 265 13.10 -9.89 -20.95
N ASN A 266 14.35 -9.46 -21.21
CA ASN A 266 15.44 -9.46 -20.23
C ASN A 266 15.38 -8.29 -19.23
N LEU A 267 14.39 -7.39 -19.35
CA LEU A 267 14.23 -6.16 -18.57
C LEU A 267 13.02 -6.19 -17.61
N LEU A 268 12.36 -7.34 -17.44
CA LEU A 268 11.27 -7.61 -16.49
C LEU A 268 11.74 -8.58 -15.42
#